data_AF-A0A858BW28-F1
#
_entry.id   AF-A0A858BW28-F1
#
_cell.length_a   1.000
_cell.length_b   1.000
_cell.length_c   1.000
_cell.angle_alpha   90.00
_cell.angle_beta   90.00
_cell.angle_gamma   90.00
#
_symmetry.space_group_name_H-M   'P 1'
#
loop_
_entity.id
_entity.type
_entity.pdbx_description
1 polymer ?
#
loop_
_entity_poly.entity_id
_entity_poly.type
_entity_poly.pdbx_seq_one_letter_code
_entity_poly.pdbx_strand_id
1 'polypeptide(L)'
;MPNHLTNILRVSGDSEQVSAMFEAIKDDKIGLGSIDFNKVIPMPEHIFRGNLGMAEREKYGKDNWYDWSISNWGTKWNSYGYDGAYTPQDFDGEHIEFQTAWSRADPVIRTLAEQYPDLSFEYLWADEDFGYNTGKKEYENGEEMFCDIPPGGSKEALEMASEVHDVDLADEGYLYNEETNEYEYHSPDEPMSLKM
;
A
#
# COMPACT_ATOMS: atom_id res chain seq x y z
N MET A 1 -4.77 -2.10 -17.96
CA MET A 1 -3.60 -2.12 -17.06
C MET A 1 -4.12 -2.14 -15.63
N PRO A 2 -3.40 -2.77 -14.69
CA PRO A 2 -3.72 -2.60 -13.28
C PRO A 2 -3.52 -1.15 -12.86
N ASN A 3 -4.33 -0.68 -11.92
CA ASN A 3 -4.04 0.52 -11.16
C ASN A 3 -2.96 0.20 -10.12
N HIS A 4 -1.99 1.09 -9.93
CA HIS A 4 -0.91 0.90 -8.97
C HIS A 4 -1.22 1.64 -7.67
N LEU A 5 -1.18 0.91 -6.56
CA LEU A 5 -1.31 1.49 -5.23
C LEU A 5 0.05 1.42 -4.55
N THR A 6 0.59 2.57 -4.15
CA THR A 6 1.81 2.69 -3.34
C THR A 6 1.47 2.40 -1.88
N ASN A 7 2.34 1.64 -1.22
CA ASN A 7 2.18 1.19 0.16
C ASN A 7 3.48 1.49 0.91
N ILE A 8 3.36 2.10 2.08
CA ILE A 8 4.47 2.32 3.01
C ILE A 8 4.16 1.59 4.30
N LEU A 9 5.07 0.73 4.73
CA LEU A 9 5.02 0.08 6.03
C LEU A 9 6.20 0.57 6.87
N ARG A 10 5.90 1.26 7.98
CA ARG A 10 6.86 1.67 8.99
C ARG A 10 6.69 0.75 10.21
N VAL A 11 7.79 0.23 10.76
CA VAL A 11 7.76 -0.68 11.91
C VAL A 11 8.74 -0.20 12.96
N SER A 12 8.28 -0.16 14.22
CA SER A 12 9.09 0.27 15.36
C SER A 12 8.93 -0.70 16.53
N GLY A 13 9.93 -0.71 17.42
CA GLY A 13 9.99 -1.63 18.56
C GLY A 13 11.42 -2.06 18.86
N ASP A 14 11.59 -3.29 19.34
CA ASP A 14 12.91 -3.88 19.52
C ASP A 14 13.61 -4.10 18.16
N SER A 15 14.82 -3.56 18.00
CA SER A 15 15.52 -3.59 16.71
C SER A 15 15.87 -5.00 16.22
N GLU A 16 16.13 -5.95 17.13
CA GLU A 16 16.41 -7.33 16.75
C GLU A 16 15.14 -8.02 16.23
N GLN A 17 14.00 -7.76 16.87
CA GLN A 17 12.69 -8.25 16.41
C GLN A 17 12.29 -7.65 15.04
N VAL A 18 12.45 -6.33 14.86
CA VAL A 18 12.17 -5.65 13.58
C VAL A 18 13.03 -6.25 12.45
N SER A 19 14.35 -6.37 12.68
CA SER A 19 15.26 -6.95 11.69
C SER A 19 14.91 -8.40 11.36
N ALA A 20 14.60 -9.22 12.37
CA ALA A 20 14.21 -10.62 12.18
C ALA A 20 12.90 -10.75 11.37
N MET A 21 11.91 -9.88 11.64
CA MET A 21 10.67 -9.84 10.89
C MET A 21 10.92 -9.50 9.41
N PHE A 22 11.65 -8.42 9.12
CA PHE A 22 11.92 -8.04 7.73
C PHE A 22 12.74 -9.10 6.99
N GLU A 23 13.70 -9.74 7.65
CA GLU A 23 14.45 -10.87 7.08
C GLU A 23 13.53 -12.07 6.77
N ALA A 24 12.53 -12.32 7.62
CA ALA A 24 11.59 -13.43 7.44
C ALA A 24 10.61 -13.20 6.28
N ILE A 25 10.21 -11.96 6.01
CA ILE A 25 9.15 -11.67 5.03
C ILE A 25 9.67 -11.24 3.66
N LYS A 26 10.96 -10.90 3.53
CA LYS A 26 11.52 -10.39 2.26
C LYS A 26 11.32 -11.34 1.08
N ASP A 27 11.20 -10.79 -0.13
CA ASP A 27 11.34 -11.59 -1.35
C ASP A 27 12.79 -12.10 -1.48
N ASP A 28 12.96 -13.38 -1.84
CA ASP A 28 14.29 -14.00 -1.88
C ASP A 28 15.17 -13.50 -3.02
N LYS A 29 14.58 -12.95 -4.09
CA LYS A 29 15.30 -12.41 -5.24
C LYS A 29 15.61 -10.93 -5.05
N ILE A 30 14.71 -10.18 -4.43
CA ILE A 30 14.89 -8.75 -4.18
C ILE A 30 15.74 -8.50 -2.94
N GLY A 31 15.52 -9.24 -1.85
CA GLY A 31 16.23 -9.07 -0.59
C GLY A 31 15.53 -8.08 0.36
N LEU A 32 16.27 -7.59 1.37
CA LEU A 32 15.74 -6.63 2.35
C LEU A 32 15.21 -5.36 1.66
N GLY A 33 14.20 -4.75 2.25
CA GLY A 33 13.42 -3.68 1.60
C GLY A 33 12.21 -4.18 0.81
N SER A 34 11.92 -5.48 0.83
CA SER A 34 10.77 -6.08 0.14
C SER A 34 9.91 -6.92 1.06
N ILE A 35 8.71 -7.29 0.60
CA ILE A 35 7.77 -8.16 1.29
C ILE A 35 7.15 -9.19 0.33
N ASP A 36 7.28 -10.48 0.60
CA ASP A 36 6.58 -11.56 -0.10
C ASP A 36 5.34 -11.97 0.70
N PHE A 37 4.15 -11.70 0.16
CA PHE A 37 2.88 -12.03 0.82
C PHE A 37 2.73 -13.53 1.08
N ASN A 38 3.40 -14.42 0.32
CA ASN A 38 3.38 -15.85 0.60
C ASN A 38 4.16 -16.22 1.87
N LYS A 39 5.12 -15.40 2.30
CA LYS A 39 5.85 -15.63 3.55
C LYS A 39 5.03 -15.23 4.78
N VAL A 40 4.04 -14.36 4.59
CA VAL A 40 3.09 -13.95 5.64
C VAL A 40 1.85 -14.83 5.64
N ILE A 41 1.16 -14.93 4.49
CA ILE A 41 -0.04 -15.72 4.27
C ILE A 41 0.20 -16.61 3.03
N PRO A 42 0.68 -17.85 3.21
CA PRO A 42 1.06 -18.71 2.10
C PRO A 42 -0.16 -19.17 1.30
N MET A 43 -0.10 -19.02 -0.02
CA MET A 43 -1.10 -19.62 -0.91
C MET A 43 -0.95 -21.16 -0.90
N PRO A 44 -1.99 -21.92 -0.52
CA PRO A 44 -1.92 -23.37 -0.50
C PRO A 44 -1.61 -23.99 -1.88
N GLU A 45 -0.91 -25.13 -1.90
CA GLU A 45 -0.52 -25.81 -3.14
C GLU A 45 -1.69 -26.28 -4.00
N HIS A 46 -2.84 -26.55 -3.39
CA HIS A 46 -4.04 -27.03 -4.11
C HIS A 46 -4.79 -25.92 -4.86
N ILE A 47 -4.45 -24.65 -4.64
CA ILE A 47 -5.06 -23.53 -5.34
C ILE A 47 -4.66 -23.58 -6.83
N PHE A 48 -5.66 -23.48 -7.70
CA PHE A 48 -5.40 -23.47 -9.14
C PHE A 48 -4.70 -22.18 -9.58
N ARG A 49 -3.48 -22.31 -10.13
CA ARG A 49 -2.61 -21.18 -10.56
C ARG A 49 -2.52 -20.98 -12.07
N GLY A 50 -3.38 -21.65 -12.85
CA GLY A 50 -3.41 -21.53 -14.30
C GLY A 50 -4.20 -20.32 -14.81
N ASN A 51 -4.35 -20.24 -16.13
CA ASN A 51 -5.19 -19.24 -16.79
C ASN A 51 -6.66 -19.43 -16.37
N LEU A 52 -7.33 -18.33 -16.01
CA LEU A 52 -8.72 -18.36 -15.55
C LEU A 52 -9.66 -18.02 -16.70
N GLY A 53 -10.16 -19.05 -17.37
CA GLY A 53 -11.32 -18.97 -18.26
C GLY A 53 -12.64 -19.21 -17.52
N MET A 54 -13.75 -19.16 -18.25
CA MET A 54 -15.08 -19.47 -17.71
C MET A 54 -15.14 -20.90 -17.15
N ALA A 55 -14.54 -21.87 -17.86
CA ALA A 55 -14.53 -23.27 -17.42
C ALA A 55 -13.72 -23.48 -16.13
N GLU A 56 -12.55 -22.83 -16.00
CA GLU A 56 -11.74 -22.92 -14.78
C GLU A 56 -12.44 -22.26 -13.59
N ARG A 57 -13.13 -21.13 -13.80
CA ARG A 57 -13.92 -20.49 -12.74
C ARG A 57 -15.09 -21.35 -12.30
N GLU A 58 -15.77 -22.03 -13.23
CA GLU A 58 -16.83 -22.98 -12.89
C GLU A 58 -16.29 -24.20 -12.14
N LYS A 59 -15.13 -24.72 -12.56
CA LYS A 59 -14.52 -25.92 -11.98
C LYS A 59 -13.94 -25.68 -10.59
N TYR A 60 -13.19 -24.60 -10.40
CA TYR A 60 -12.43 -24.34 -9.17
C TYR A 60 -13.17 -23.40 -8.22
N GLY A 61 -14.22 -22.70 -8.66
CA GLY A 61 -14.92 -21.73 -7.83
C GLY A 61 -13.95 -20.72 -7.24
N LYS A 62 -13.87 -20.64 -5.90
CA LYS A 62 -12.92 -19.77 -5.18
C LYS A 62 -11.53 -20.39 -4.97
N ASP A 63 -11.33 -21.67 -5.28
CA ASP A 63 -10.05 -22.39 -5.12
C ASP A 63 -9.11 -22.11 -6.31
N ASN A 64 -9.04 -20.85 -6.71
CA ASN A 64 -8.17 -20.36 -7.76
C ASN A 64 -7.37 -19.15 -7.27
N TRP A 65 -6.21 -18.91 -7.87
CA TRP A 65 -5.26 -17.91 -7.40
C TRP A 65 -5.86 -16.51 -7.29
N TYR A 66 -6.76 -16.12 -8.20
CA TYR A 66 -7.31 -14.77 -8.24
C TYR A 66 -8.27 -14.52 -7.07
N ASP A 67 -9.25 -15.41 -6.92
CA ASP A 67 -10.25 -15.29 -5.86
C ASP A 67 -9.63 -15.54 -4.48
N TRP A 68 -8.63 -16.43 -4.40
CA TRP A 68 -7.86 -16.65 -3.18
C TRP A 68 -7.02 -15.44 -2.82
N SER A 69 -6.24 -14.86 -3.74
CA SER A 69 -5.39 -13.69 -3.46
C SER A 69 -6.23 -12.50 -2.98
N ILE A 70 -7.35 -12.21 -3.64
CA ILE A 70 -8.23 -11.12 -3.20
C ILE A 70 -8.79 -11.39 -1.80
N SER A 71 -9.21 -12.62 -1.51
CA SER A 71 -9.81 -12.93 -0.21
C SER A 71 -8.80 -12.96 0.95
N ASN A 72 -7.52 -13.28 0.67
CA ASN A 72 -6.51 -13.55 1.71
C ASN A 72 -5.42 -12.48 1.79
N TRP A 73 -5.08 -11.81 0.69
CA TRP A 73 -4.13 -10.71 0.67
C TRP A 73 -4.80 -9.35 0.50
N GLY A 74 -6.08 -9.31 0.10
CA GLY A 74 -6.79 -8.07 -0.23
C GLY A 74 -6.49 -7.55 -1.64
N THR A 75 -5.49 -8.12 -2.31
CA THR A 75 -4.97 -7.64 -3.59
C THR A 75 -4.92 -8.78 -4.61
N LYS A 76 -4.86 -8.41 -5.90
CA LYS A 76 -4.84 -9.40 -6.99
C LYS A 76 -3.54 -10.20 -7.06
N TRP A 77 -2.42 -9.56 -6.79
CA TRP A 77 -1.08 -10.13 -6.96
C TRP A 77 -0.25 -9.88 -5.70
N ASN A 78 0.88 -10.58 -5.63
CA ASN A 78 1.91 -10.26 -4.65
C ASN A 78 2.40 -8.81 -4.83
N SER A 79 3.17 -8.32 -3.86
CA SER A 79 3.84 -7.02 -3.96
C SER A 79 4.77 -6.95 -5.18
N TYR A 80 4.99 -5.73 -5.68
CA TYR A 80 5.93 -5.43 -6.76
C TYR A 80 6.40 -3.97 -6.63
N GLY A 81 7.08 -3.44 -7.64
CA GLY A 81 7.57 -2.05 -7.63
C GLY A 81 8.97 -1.89 -7.06
N TYR A 82 9.72 -2.98 -6.86
CA TYR A 82 11.08 -2.96 -6.30
C TYR A 82 12.18 -2.51 -7.27
N ASP A 83 11.85 -1.72 -8.28
CA ASP A 83 12.86 -1.12 -9.13
C ASP A 83 13.39 0.17 -8.49
N GLY A 84 14.58 0.61 -8.92
CA GLY A 84 15.25 1.75 -8.31
C GLY A 84 14.54 3.09 -8.48
N ALA A 85 13.36 3.14 -9.11
CA ALA A 85 12.53 4.33 -9.18
C ALA A 85 11.54 4.45 -8.00
N TYR A 86 11.20 3.35 -7.32
CA TYR A 86 10.13 3.32 -6.29
C TYR A 86 10.54 2.63 -4.98
N THR A 87 11.71 1.99 -4.90
CA THR A 87 12.18 1.42 -3.64
C THR A 87 13.59 1.92 -3.36
N PRO A 88 13.84 2.57 -2.20
CA PRO A 88 15.17 2.92 -1.78
C PRO A 88 16.08 1.68 -1.83
N GLN A 89 17.19 1.75 -2.56
CA GLN A 89 18.14 0.62 -2.63
C GLN A 89 18.78 0.32 -1.27
N ASP A 90 18.74 1.29 -0.36
CA ASP A 90 19.29 1.19 0.99
C ASP A 90 18.13 1.06 1.99
N PHE A 91 17.76 -0.18 2.30
CA PHE A 91 16.82 -0.48 3.40
C PHE A 91 17.37 0.08 4.71
N ASP A 92 16.59 0.92 5.37
CA ASP A 92 17.00 1.67 6.57
C ASP A 92 16.86 0.86 7.88
N GLY A 93 16.22 -0.32 7.82
CA GLY A 93 15.99 -1.20 8.95
C GLY A 93 14.56 -1.17 9.50
N GLU A 94 13.75 -0.18 9.13
CA GLU A 94 12.47 0.11 9.79
C GLU A 94 11.32 0.35 8.79
N HIS A 95 11.63 0.64 7.53
CA HIS A 95 10.64 1.06 6.53
C HIS A 95 10.77 0.28 5.22
N ILE A 96 9.63 -0.09 4.64
CA ILE A 96 9.56 -0.62 3.27
C ILE A 96 8.49 0.10 2.46
N GLU A 97 8.75 0.24 1.17
CA GLU A 97 7.81 0.75 0.17
C GLU A 97 7.59 -0.31 -0.89
N PHE A 98 6.32 -0.52 -1.29
CA PHE A 98 5.97 -1.48 -2.33
C PHE A 98 4.65 -1.12 -3.02
N GLN A 99 4.45 -1.67 -4.21
CA GLN A 99 3.21 -1.53 -4.95
C GLN A 99 2.33 -2.77 -4.87
N THR A 100 1.03 -2.54 -4.93
CA THR A 100 0.00 -3.58 -5.08
C THR A 100 -0.92 -3.25 -6.24
N ALA A 101 -1.66 -4.27 -6.71
CA ALA A 101 -2.63 -4.10 -7.79
C ALA A 101 -4.01 -3.78 -7.19
N TRP A 102 -4.54 -2.60 -7.54
CA TRP A 102 -5.90 -2.10 -7.26
C TRP A 102 -6.26 -1.79 -5.81
N SER A 103 -5.67 -2.46 -4.82
CA SER A 103 -6.05 -2.28 -3.42
C SER A 103 -4.88 -2.53 -2.48
N ARG A 104 -5.06 -2.09 -1.24
CA ARG A 104 -4.12 -2.22 -0.13
C ARG A 104 -4.06 -3.66 0.37
N ALA A 105 -2.91 -4.07 0.90
CA ALA A 105 -2.68 -5.42 1.42
C ALA A 105 -3.12 -5.56 2.90
N ASP A 106 -4.31 -5.05 3.25
CA ASP A 106 -4.81 -4.97 4.63
C ASP A 106 -4.74 -6.31 5.40
N PRO A 107 -5.16 -7.46 4.84
CA PRO A 107 -5.01 -8.75 5.51
C PRO A 107 -3.55 -9.13 5.82
N VAL A 108 -2.61 -8.78 4.93
CA VAL A 108 -1.18 -9.10 5.10
C VAL A 108 -0.61 -8.31 6.26
N ILE A 109 -0.87 -6.99 6.30
CA ILE A 109 -0.36 -6.13 7.37
C ILE A 109 -1.00 -6.47 8.72
N ARG A 110 -2.31 -6.73 8.76
CA ARG A 110 -2.99 -7.22 9.97
C ARG A 110 -2.34 -8.50 10.49
N THR A 111 -2.08 -9.46 9.59
CA THR A 111 -1.46 -10.73 9.98
C THR A 111 -0.04 -10.54 10.52
N LEU A 112 0.73 -9.59 9.98
CA LEU A 112 2.05 -9.24 10.54
C LEU A 112 1.92 -8.68 11.95
N ALA A 113 1.00 -7.74 12.17
CA ALA A 113 0.77 -7.19 13.51
C ALA A 113 0.41 -8.31 14.51
N GLU A 114 -0.50 -9.21 14.14
CA GLU A 114 -0.89 -10.36 14.98
C GLU A 114 0.29 -11.32 15.28
N GLN A 115 1.21 -11.51 14.33
CA GLN A 115 2.37 -12.39 14.50
C GLN A 115 3.48 -11.76 15.35
N TYR A 116 3.59 -10.44 15.36
CA TYR A 116 4.63 -9.69 16.08
C TYR A 116 3.98 -8.65 17.01
N PRO A 117 3.25 -9.09 18.07
CA PRO A 117 2.49 -8.18 18.92
C PRO A 117 3.35 -7.21 19.73
N ASP A 118 4.64 -7.49 19.90
CA ASP A 118 5.60 -6.60 20.59
C ASP A 118 6.07 -5.42 19.70
N LEU A 119 5.75 -5.43 18.39
CA LEU A 119 6.08 -4.38 17.44
C LEU A 119 4.88 -3.46 17.18
N SER A 120 5.16 -2.20 16.85
CA SER A 120 4.17 -1.23 16.39
C SER A 120 4.31 -1.01 14.88
N PHE A 121 3.18 -0.95 14.19
CA PHE A 121 3.12 -0.84 12.73
C PHE A 121 2.35 0.41 12.34
N GLU A 122 2.92 1.21 11.45
CA GLU A 122 2.24 2.28 10.73
C GLU A 122 2.16 1.89 9.25
N TYR A 123 0.95 1.87 8.72
CA TYR A 123 0.68 1.45 7.35
C TYR A 123 -0.06 2.55 6.59
N LEU A 124 0.60 3.12 5.59
CA LEU A 124 0.03 4.12 4.69
C LEU A 124 -0.10 3.55 3.29
N TRP A 125 -1.08 4.04 2.54
CA TRP A 125 -1.21 3.73 1.13
C TRP A 125 -1.84 4.89 0.37
N ALA A 126 -1.48 5.04 -0.89
CA ALA A 126 -2.07 6.00 -1.80
C ALA A 126 -2.08 5.47 -3.23
N ASP A 127 -3.10 5.87 -3.98
CA ASP A 127 -3.33 5.46 -5.35
C ASP A 127 -2.68 6.44 -6.33
N GLU A 128 -2.46 5.98 -7.56
CA GLU A 128 -2.03 6.85 -8.67
C GLU A 128 -3.13 7.84 -9.08
N ASP A 129 -4.41 7.52 -8.80
CA ASP A 129 -5.50 8.50 -8.80
C ASP A 129 -5.38 9.41 -7.56
N PHE A 130 -4.58 10.46 -7.71
CA PHE A 130 -4.08 11.29 -6.60
C PHE A 130 -5.22 11.81 -5.70
N GLY A 131 -5.10 11.59 -4.40
CA GLY A 131 -6.13 11.95 -3.41
C GLY A 131 -7.33 10.99 -3.35
N TYR A 132 -7.31 9.86 -4.06
CA TYR A 132 -8.32 8.80 -3.97
C TYR A 132 -7.68 7.49 -3.50
N ASN A 133 -8.52 6.61 -2.93
CA ASN A 133 -8.09 5.29 -2.42
C ASN A 133 -6.80 5.37 -1.58
N THR A 134 -6.75 6.37 -0.70
CA THR A 134 -5.64 6.70 0.19
C THR A 134 -6.07 6.51 1.63
N GLY A 135 -5.13 6.25 2.52
CA GLY A 135 -5.44 6.07 3.94
C GLY A 135 -4.25 5.61 4.76
N LYS A 136 -4.50 5.53 6.07
CA LYS A 136 -3.54 5.14 7.07
C LYS A 136 -4.16 4.20 8.10
N LYS A 137 -3.37 3.26 8.60
CA LYS A 137 -3.68 2.41 9.75
C LYS A 137 -2.49 2.32 10.68
N GLU A 138 -2.79 2.14 11.97
CA GLU A 138 -1.78 1.84 12.99
C GLU A 138 -2.18 0.61 13.77
N TYR A 139 -1.20 -0.22 14.11
CA TYR A 139 -1.38 -1.44 14.87
C TYR A 139 -0.41 -1.51 16.04
N GLU A 140 -0.90 -1.93 17.21
CA GLU A 140 -0.12 -2.18 18.42
C GLU A 140 -0.68 -3.41 19.13
N ASN A 141 0.16 -4.19 19.83
CA ASN A 141 -0.26 -5.40 20.54
C ASN A 141 -0.99 -6.42 19.65
N GLY A 142 -0.70 -6.40 18.34
CA GLY A 142 -1.36 -7.22 17.33
C GLY A 142 -2.79 -6.82 16.98
N GLU A 143 -3.26 -5.64 17.41
CA GLU A 143 -4.61 -5.14 17.13
C GLU A 143 -4.57 -3.81 16.38
N GLU A 144 -5.61 -3.53 15.59
CA GLU A 144 -5.78 -2.24 14.89
C GLU A 144 -6.18 -1.15 15.90
N MET A 145 -5.31 -0.16 16.07
CA MET A 145 -5.53 0.94 17.03
C MET A 145 -6.10 2.18 16.36
N PHE A 146 -5.79 2.37 15.08
CA PHE A 146 -6.20 3.53 14.32
C PHE A 146 -6.48 3.14 12.86
N CYS A 147 -7.50 3.78 12.29
CA CYS A 147 -7.81 3.68 10.87
C CYS A 147 -8.38 5.01 10.40
N ASP A 148 -7.73 5.63 9.43
CA ASP A 148 -8.22 6.81 8.73
C ASP A 148 -8.22 6.55 7.22
N ILE A 149 -9.38 6.80 6.61
CA ILE A 149 -9.61 6.65 5.18
C ILE A 149 -10.43 7.87 4.78
N PRO A 150 -9.77 8.99 4.48
CA PRO A 150 -10.47 10.23 4.18
C PRO A 150 -11.29 10.10 2.90
N PRO A 151 -12.39 10.87 2.76
CA PRO A 151 -13.14 10.92 1.51
C PRO A 151 -12.23 11.31 0.34
N GLY A 152 -12.36 10.61 -0.79
CA GLY A 152 -11.55 10.90 -1.97
C GLY A 152 -11.71 12.36 -2.43
N GLY A 153 -10.59 13.00 -2.74
CA GLY A 153 -10.51 14.41 -3.14
C GLY A 153 -10.66 15.42 -2.00
N SER A 154 -10.77 14.99 -0.75
CA SER A 154 -10.70 15.90 0.41
C SER A 154 -9.29 16.43 0.63
N LYS A 155 -9.17 17.54 1.37
CA LYS A 155 -7.88 18.08 1.84
C LYS A 155 -7.02 16.98 2.49
N GLU A 156 -7.58 16.23 3.42
CA GLU A 156 -6.84 15.19 4.16
C GLU A 156 -6.37 14.06 3.23
N ALA A 157 -7.18 13.69 2.23
CA ALA A 157 -6.81 12.68 1.25
C ALA A 157 -5.65 13.15 0.35
N LEU A 158 -5.66 14.42 -0.07
CA LEU A 158 -4.59 15.01 -0.87
C LEU A 158 -3.30 15.11 -0.05
N GLU A 159 -3.36 15.63 1.17
CA GLU A 159 -2.21 15.69 2.08
C GLU A 159 -1.61 14.31 2.32
N MET A 160 -2.44 13.29 2.55
CA MET A 160 -1.96 11.92 2.76
C MET A 160 -1.37 11.30 1.49
N ALA A 161 -1.97 11.53 0.32
CA ALA A 161 -1.39 11.09 -0.95
C ALA A 161 -0.04 11.77 -1.23
N SER A 162 0.11 13.05 -0.85
CA SER A 162 1.37 13.79 -0.98
C SER A 162 2.48 13.22 -0.08
N GLU A 163 2.15 12.79 1.15
CA GLU A 163 3.10 12.10 2.03
C GLU A 163 3.55 10.77 1.44
N VAL A 164 2.60 9.96 0.94
CA VAL A 164 2.91 8.62 0.44
C VAL A 164 3.75 8.66 -0.85
N HIS A 165 3.48 9.61 -1.74
CA HIS A 165 4.22 9.75 -2.99
C HIS A 165 5.46 10.66 -2.88
N ASP A 166 5.70 11.28 -1.71
CA ASP A 166 6.78 12.25 -1.46
C ASP A 166 6.82 13.39 -2.50
N VAL A 167 5.66 14.01 -2.74
CA VAL A 167 5.48 15.11 -3.71
C VAL A 167 4.92 16.37 -3.06
N ASP A 168 5.24 17.53 -3.61
CA ASP A 168 4.54 18.77 -3.25
C ASP A 168 3.17 18.80 -3.96
N LEU A 169 2.11 19.10 -3.22
CA LEU A 169 0.76 19.25 -3.78
C LEU A 169 0.71 20.29 -4.90
N ALA A 170 1.53 21.34 -4.83
CA ALA A 170 1.60 22.34 -5.88
C ALA A 170 2.15 21.77 -7.21
N ASP A 171 3.05 20.79 -7.15
CA ASP A 171 3.59 20.12 -8.34
C ASP A 171 2.54 19.23 -9.01
N GLU A 172 1.60 18.69 -8.23
CA GLU A 172 0.42 17.95 -8.69
C GLU A 172 -0.77 18.87 -9.09
N GLY A 173 -0.55 20.20 -9.08
CA GLY A 173 -1.55 21.19 -9.48
C GLY A 173 -2.56 21.55 -8.40
N TYR A 174 -2.38 21.12 -7.16
CA TYR A 174 -3.25 21.44 -6.03
C TYR A 174 -2.71 22.65 -5.25
N LEU A 175 -3.41 23.77 -5.33
CA LEU A 175 -3.06 24.99 -4.58
C LEU A 175 -3.98 25.18 -3.38
N TYR A 176 -3.39 25.51 -2.24
CA TYR A 176 -4.13 25.71 -1.01
C TYR A 176 -4.87 27.05 -1.02
N ASN A 177 -6.18 27.02 -0.74
CA ASN A 177 -7.00 28.21 -0.55
C ASN A 177 -7.26 28.44 0.96
N GLU A 178 -6.68 29.51 1.51
CA GLU A 178 -6.81 29.86 2.92
C GLU A 178 -8.25 30.25 3.33
N GLU A 179 -9.06 30.76 2.41
CA GLU A 179 -10.44 31.18 2.70
C GLU A 179 -11.38 29.99 2.86
N THR A 180 -11.19 28.97 2.03
CA THR A 180 -12.01 27.74 2.04
C THR A 180 -11.42 26.65 2.92
N ASN A 181 -10.13 26.74 3.27
CA ASN A 181 -9.36 25.70 3.96
C ASN A 181 -9.36 24.38 3.15
N GLU A 182 -9.31 24.47 1.82
CA GLU A 182 -9.33 23.35 0.88
C GLU A 182 -8.26 23.54 -0.20
N TYR A 183 -7.95 22.48 -0.94
CA TYR A 183 -7.11 22.55 -2.14
C TYR A 183 -7.96 22.72 -3.40
N GLU A 184 -7.52 23.58 -4.31
CA GLU A 184 -8.13 23.78 -5.62
C GLU A 184 -7.19 23.25 -6.70
N TYR A 185 -7.72 22.46 -7.64
CA TYR A 185 -6.95 21.96 -8.77
C TYR A 185 -6.81 23.03 -9.84
N HIS A 186 -5.56 23.33 -10.19
CA HIS A 186 -5.18 24.24 -11.26
C HIS A 186 -4.42 23.46 -12.32
N SER A 187 -5.00 23.38 -13.52
CA SER A 187 -4.31 22.77 -14.65
C SER A 187 -3.03 23.59 -14.97
N PRO A 188 -1.85 22.96 -15.07
CA PRO A 188 -0.62 23.65 -15.46
C PRO A 188 -0.71 24.29 -16.87
N ASP A 189 -1.67 23.87 -17.69
CA ASP A 189 -1.94 24.39 -19.03
C ASP A 189 -2.96 25.55 -19.07
N GLU A 190 -3.63 25.88 -17.95
CA GLU A 190 -4.54 27.04 -17.89
C GLU A 190 -3.81 28.26 -17.30
N PRO A 191 -3.71 29.38 -18.03
CA PRO A 191 -3.12 30.58 -17.46
C PRO A 191 -3.96 31.05 -16.27
N MET A 192 -3.32 31.24 -15.11
CA MET A 192 -3.94 31.82 -13.92
C MET A 192 -4.66 33.12 -14.29
N SER A 193 -5.98 33.02 -14.49
CA SER A 193 -6.86 34.17 -14.59
C SER A 193 -6.99 34.72 -13.17
N LEU A 194 -6.03 35.54 -12.75
CA LEU A 194 -6.19 36.46 -11.64
C LEU A 194 -7.43 37.31 -11.91
N LYS A 195 -8.56 36.91 -11.34
CA LYS A 195 -9.69 37.83 -11.15
C LYS A 195 -9.35 38.66 -9.93
N MET A 196 -8.86 39.87 -10.20
CA MET A 196 -8.77 40.98 -9.25
C MET A 196 -10.14 41.33 -8.66
#